data_AF-A0A8S9M545-F1
#
_entry.id   AF-A0A8S9M545-F1
#
_cell.length_a   1.000
_cell.length_b   1.000
_cell.length_c   1.000
_cell.angle_alpha   90.00
_cell.angle_beta   90.00
_cell.angle_gamma   90.00
#
_symmetry.space_group_name_H-M   'P 1'
#
loop_
_entity.id
_entity.type
_entity.pdbx_description
1 polymer ?
#
loop_
_entity_poly.entity_id
_entity_poly.type
_entity_poly.pdbx_seq_one_letter_code
_entity_poly.pdbx_strand_id
1 'polypeptide(L)' 'MRMDMKERGLKKPRGCSWIPVWFQTHAFVVGDLSHPQFEALNWVVTDLSNKMRKSKNMNSDVEEDEFLLLVL' A
#
# COMPACT_ATOMS: atom_id res chain seq x y z
N MET A 1 -10.30 -15.21 -17.48
CA MET A 1 -9.98 -15.83 -16.17
C MET A 1 -10.28 -14.94 -14.96
N ARG A 2 -9.61 -13.79 -14.75
CA ARG A 2 -9.90 -12.93 -13.57
C ARG A 2 -11.32 -12.33 -13.58
N MET A 3 -11.83 -11.96 -14.76
CA MET A 3 -13.20 -11.45 -14.92
C MET A 3 -14.25 -12.55 -14.74
N ASP A 4 -14.07 -13.72 -15.35
CA ASP A 4 -14.99 -14.86 -15.19
C ASP A 4 -15.12 -15.33 -13.74
N MET A 5 -14.04 -15.26 -12.95
CA MET A 5 -14.08 -15.54 -11.51
C MET A 5 -14.92 -14.50 -10.75
N LYS A 6 -14.81 -13.22 -11.13
CA LYS A 6 -15.60 -12.13 -10.54
C LYS A 6 -17.08 -12.26 -10.87
N GLU A 7 -17.43 -12.60 -12.10
CA GLU A 7 -18.80 -12.83 -12.56
C GLU A 7 -19.47 -14.01 -11.84
N ARG A 8 -18.68 -15.05 -11.54
CA ARG A 8 -19.10 -16.20 -10.70
C ARG A 8 -19.15 -15.89 -9.20
N GLY A 9 -18.91 -14.64 -8.80
CA GLY A 9 -18.97 -14.20 -7.40
C GLY A 9 -17.75 -14.56 -6.55
N LEU A 10 -16.67 -15.10 -7.14
CA LEU A 10 -15.45 -15.40 -6.40
C LEU A 10 -14.71 -14.09 -6.09
N LYS A 11 -14.76 -13.68 -4.82
CA LYS A 11 -13.96 -12.58 -4.29
C LYS A 11 -12.63 -13.15 -3.79
N LYS A 12 -11.50 -12.64 -4.31
CA LYS A 12 -10.22 -12.87 -3.64
C LYS A 12 -10.30 -12.22 -2.25
N PRO A 13 -9.93 -12.92 -1.17
CA PRO A 13 -9.79 -12.27 0.13
C PRO A 13 -8.77 -11.13 -0.02
N ARG A 14 -9.07 -9.99 0.61
CA ARG A 14 -8.09 -8.89 0.65
C ARG A 14 -6.84 -9.41 1.35
N GLY A 15 -5.67 -9.07 0.81
CA GLY A 15 -4.41 -9.32 1.54
C GLY A 15 -4.49 -8.62 2.89
N CYS A 16 -4.12 -9.33 3.95
CA CYS A 16 -4.02 -8.77 5.28
C CYS A 16 -2.56 -8.88 5.74
N SER A 17 -1.95 -7.74 5.98
CA SER A 17 -0.57 -7.61 6.44
C SER A 17 -0.59 -7.38 7.95
N TRP A 18 0.25 -8.11 8.69
CA TRP A 18 0.32 -8.00 10.15
C TRP A 18 1.71 -7.50 10.51
N ILE A 19 1.79 -6.34 11.15
CA ILE A 19 3.07 -5.77 11.59
C ILE A 19 3.09 -5.80 13.12
N PRO A 20 3.91 -6.67 13.74
CA PRO A 20 4.14 -6.64 15.17
C PRO A 20 5.06 -5.47 15.52
N VAL A 21 4.57 -4.57 16.37
CA VAL A 21 5.32 -3.43 16.89
C VAL A 21 5.23 -3.50 18.43
N TRP A 22 6.34 -3.82 19.08
CA TRP A 22 6.40 -4.12 20.51
C TRP A 22 5.47 -5.28 20.91
N PHE A 23 4.43 -5.00 21.71
CA PHE A 23 3.42 -5.96 22.18
C PHE A 23 2.08 -5.84 21.43
N GLN A 24 2.02 -4.98 20.41
CA GLN A 24 0.81 -4.76 19.63
C GLN A 24 1.01 -5.26 18.20
N THR A 25 0.01 -5.95 17.67
CA THR A 25 -0.02 -6.28 16.24
C THR A 25 -1.00 -5.35 15.55
N HIS A 26 -0.51 -4.65 14.53
CA HIS A 26 -1.32 -3.79 13.69
C HIS A 26 -1.65 -4.55 12.41
N ALA A 27 -2.94 -4.78 12.17
CA ALA A 27 -3.44 -5.39 10.95
C ALA A 27 -3.75 -4.28 9.95
N PHE A 28 -3.26 -4.44 8.73
CA PHE A 28 -3.51 -3.52 7.63
C PHE A 28 -4.13 -4.30 6.48
N VAL A 29 -5.16 -3.70 5.89
CA VAL A 29 -5.81 -4.21 4.69
C VAL A 29 -5.53 -3.22 3.56
N VAL A 30 -5.56 -3.72 2.33
CA VAL A 30 -5.39 -2.85 1.17
C VAL A 30 -6.42 -1.70 1.20
N GLY A 31 -5.94 -0.46 1.11
CA GLY A 31 -6.68 0.80 1.15
C GLY A 31 -7.11 1.25 2.56
N ASP A 32 -6.50 0.72 3.62
CA ASP A 32 -6.87 1.05 5.00
C ASP A 32 -6.41 2.45 5.42
N LEU A 33 -7.39 3.28 5.81
CA LEU A 33 -7.21 4.65 6.32
C LEU A 33 -7.63 4.78 7.80
N SER A 34 -7.99 3.67 8.46
CA SER A 34 -8.62 3.68 9.79
C SER A 34 -7.62 3.88 10.94
N HIS A 35 -6.32 3.72 10.68
CA HIS A 35 -5.30 3.85 11.71
C HIS A 35 -5.20 5.30 12.19
N PRO A 36 -5.19 5.59 13.50
CA PRO A 36 -5.15 6.96 14.03
C PRO A 36 -3.88 7.74 13.64
N GLN A 37 -2.84 7.03 13.23
CA GLN A 37 -1.57 7.60 12.75
C GLN A 37 -1.38 7.47 11.23
N PHE A 38 -2.45 7.19 10.47
CA PHE A 38 -2.38 6.97 9.03
C PHE A 38 -1.63 8.08 8.30
N GLU A 39 -1.95 9.34 8.57
CA GLU A 39 -1.33 10.49 7.89
C GLU A 39 0.18 10.56 8.12
N ALA A 40 0.63 10.31 9.35
CA ALA A 40 2.06 10.28 9.69
C ALA A 40 2.79 9.11 9.00
N LEU A 41 2.17 7.92 8.98
CA LEU A 41 2.72 6.75 8.28
C LEU A 41 2.82 7.00 6.78
N ASN A 42 1.75 7.54 6.18
CA ASN A 42 1.73 7.89 4.76
C ASN A 42 2.85 8.87 4.42
N TRP A 43 3.02 9.94 5.22
CA TRP A 43 4.11 10.90 5.02
C TRP A 43 5.49 10.25 5.05
N VAL A 44 5.76 9.37 6.02
CA VAL A 44 7.06 8.66 6.13
C VAL A 44 7.30 7.76 4.91
N VAL A 45 6.28 7.01 4.49
CA VAL A 45 6.38 6.10 3.34
C VAL A 45 6.61 6.89 2.04
N THR A 46 5.91 8.00 1.84
CA THR A 46 6.09 8.89 0.68
C THR A 46 7.48 9.52 0.66
N ASP A 47 7.98 10.02 1.79
CA ASP A 47 9.33 10.59 1.90
C ASP A 47 10.41 9.55 1.59
N LEU A 48 10.30 8.33 2.14
CA LEU A 48 11.20 7.22 1.82
C LEU A 48 11.20 6.90 0.33
N SER A 49 10.01 6.78 -0.27
CA SER A 49 9.83 6.46 -1.68
C SER A 49 10.48 7.53 -2.56
N ASN A 50 10.31 8.81 -2.21
CA ASN A 50 10.94 9.93 -2.90
C ASN A 50 12.47 9.92 -2.77
N LYS A 51 13.00 9.62 -1.58
CA LYS A 51 14.45 9.48 -1.37
C LYS A 51 15.03 8.32 -2.18
N MET A 52 14.35 7.17 -2.18
CA MET A 52 14.76 6.00 -2.96
C MET A 52 14.74 6.28 -4.47
N ARG A 53 13.69 6.98 -4.96
CA ARG A 53 13.61 7.43 -6.35
C ARG A 53 14.73 8.41 -6.70
N LYS A 54 15.02 9.40 -5.85
CA LYS A 54 16.13 10.35 -6.07
C LYS A 54 17.51 9.67 -6.11
N SER A 55 17.70 8.58 -5.36
CA SER A 55 18.96 7.83 -5.37
C SER A 55 19.13 6.96 -6.63
N LYS A 56 18.03 6.60 -7.30
CA LYS A 56 18.00 5.95 -8.62
C LYS A 56 17.80 7.03 -9.68
N ASN A 57 18.86 7.56 -10.30
CA ASN A 57 18.73 8.49 -11.43
C ASN A 57 17.96 7.89 -12.62
N MET A 58 16.62 7.93 -12.57
CA MET A 58 15.71 7.67 -13.68
C MET A 58 14.69 8.80 -13.69
N ASN A 59 14.88 9.74 -14.62
CA ASN A 59 13.79 10.57 -15.11
C ASN A 59 12.81 9.63 -15.81
N SER A 60 11.74 9.28 -15.13
CA SER A 60 10.51 8.87 -15.80
C SER A 60 9.39 9.29 -14.89
N ASP A 61 8.61 10.24 -15.40
CA ASP A 61 7.27 10.55 -14.95
C ASP A 61 6.49 9.23 -14.85
N VAL A 62 6.45 8.66 -13.65
CA VAL A 62 5.57 7.54 -13.34
C VAL A 62 4.64 8.07 -12.27
N GLU A 63 3.38 8.15 -12.68
CA GLU A 63 2.28 8.76 -11.97
C GLU A 63 2.27 8.36 -10.50
N GLU A 64 2.13 9.36 -9.64
CA GLU A 64 2.09 9.19 -8.18
C GLU A 64 0.96 8.25 -7.73
N ASP A 65 0.03 7.95 -8.63
CA ASP A 65 -1.12 7.09 -8.43
C ASP A 65 -0.79 5.58 -8.40
N GLU A 66 0.31 5.10 -9.00
CA GLU A 66 0.56 3.66 -9.10
C GLU A 66 1.19 3.05 -7.83
N PHE A 67 1.99 3.84 -7.10
CA PHE A 67 2.68 3.35 -5.89
C PHE A 67 1.80 3.42 -4.64
N LEU A 68 0.92 4.44 -4.55
CA LEU A 68 -0.12 4.50 -3.51
C LEU A 68 -1.09 3.32 -3.64
N LEU A 69 -1.42 2.90 -4.87
CA LEU A 69 -2.32 1.77 -5.12
C LEU A 69 -1.70 0.39 -4.83
N LEU A 70 -0.37 0.29 -4.77
CA LEU A 70 0.34 -0.97 -4.58
C LEU A 70 0.68 -1.25 -3.11
N VAL A 71 0.79 -0.20 -2.30
CA VAL A 71 1.19 -0.30 -0.88
C VAL A 71 0.01 -0.05 0.07
N LEU A 72 -1.01 0.71 -0.36
CA LEU A 72 -2.27 0.89 0.35
C LEU A 72 -3.38 0.19 -0.40
#